data_AF-A0A2N1PPU7-F1
#
_entry.id   AF-A0A2N1PPU7-F1
#
_cell.length_a   1.000
_cell.length_b   1.000
_cell.length_c   1.000
_cell.angle_alpha   90.00
_cell.angle_beta   90.00
_cell.angle_gamma   90.00
#
_symmetry.space_group_name_H-M   'P 1'
#
loop_
_entity.id
_entity.type
_entity.pdbx_description
1 polymer ?
#
loop_
_entity_poly.entity_id
_entity_poly.type
_entity_poly.pdbx_seq_one_letter_code
_entity_poly.pdbx_strand_id
1 'polypeptide(L)'
;MKKFLLLVTLLFVGIGLVACSETDEVEYSDYTYLSLEMNPAVDFVLDAEENVLTLRFRNEEAEVIAAGLELVGKNYEEALHLYLNAAIDTGYIDTDRNDNAVMIQAGGKEDSVNNAFMVQVETKLQTFFQENAIGAVVLKNEEFDEEAKELVDTYDVTYGFAKMVLAYMEANEEAELATVIEMEPKDLMADFVTEANQYRDRYQNQVEAGAQAVKDELVEALQAKVQAHRQAVTDETATQPDMTGVKENYLENFETLQAQYRTRNQTRLQTAKDKVSDNAPMYFSVDINPSVDFIIDGNGYVLSYMLKNEEAEVVGAGLQLEGLHYQEALRLYLNAAVQTGYIDVERADNAVMIQNAGINQELENAFMNQTQTMMQNFFYENAIGAVVMEKHEIDPEIQALAEEYDIS
;
A
#
# COMPACT_ATOMS: atom_id res chain seq x y z
N MET A 1 -28.68 100.92 8.03
CA MET A 1 -28.32 100.60 9.44
C MET A 1 -28.18 99.08 9.55
N LYS A 2 -27.01 98.59 10.02
CA LYS A 2 -26.78 97.36 10.83
C LYS A 2 -27.33 96.02 10.25
N LYS A 3 -26.61 94.90 10.09
CA LYS A 3 -25.35 94.36 10.66
C LYS A 3 -24.87 93.15 9.83
N PHE A 4 -23.66 92.72 10.19
CA PHE A 4 -22.70 91.78 9.62
C PHE A 4 -22.92 90.29 10.01
N LEU A 5 -22.09 89.39 9.45
CA LEU A 5 -21.64 88.03 9.88
C LEU A 5 -22.45 86.83 9.29
N LEU A 6 -21.99 85.89 8.43
CA LEU A 6 -20.75 85.08 8.22
C LEU A 6 -20.76 83.72 8.96
N LEU A 7 -20.89 82.60 8.22
CA LEU A 7 -20.39 81.21 8.46
C LEU A 7 -20.93 80.29 7.33
N VAL A 8 -20.19 79.82 6.31
CA VAL A 8 -19.06 78.84 6.20
C VAL A 8 -19.49 77.36 6.31
N THR A 9 -19.52 76.71 5.12
CA THR A 9 -19.27 75.30 4.70
C THR A 9 -19.89 74.07 5.41
N LEU A 10 -20.55 73.21 4.63
CA LEU A 10 -20.16 71.81 4.26
C LEU A 10 -21.26 71.21 3.35
N LEU A 11 -21.00 70.96 2.05
CA LEU A 11 -20.67 69.65 1.45
C LEU A 11 -21.48 68.46 2.02
N PHE A 12 -22.44 67.93 1.27
CA PHE A 12 -22.37 66.56 0.70
C PHE A 12 -23.60 66.26 -0.17
N VAL A 13 -23.31 65.90 -1.41
CA VAL A 13 -24.24 65.37 -2.41
C VAL A 13 -24.60 63.96 -1.98
N GLY A 14 -25.86 63.74 -1.59
CA GLY A 14 -26.41 62.42 -1.34
C GLY A 14 -26.76 61.72 -2.65
N ILE A 15 -25.76 61.14 -3.31
CA ILE A 15 -25.98 60.01 -4.23
C ILE A 15 -25.85 58.77 -3.35
N GLY A 16 -26.98 58.20 -2.96
CA GLY A 16 -27.01 56.84 -2.42
C GLY A 16 -26.67 55.89 -3.56
N LEU A 17 -25.39 55.53 -3.68
CA LEU A 17 -24.97 54.34 -4.42
C LEU A 17 -25.55 53.14 -3.68
N VAL A 18 -26.51 52.48 -4.32
CA VAL A 18 -26.82 51.08 -4.03
C VAL A 18 -25.54 50.32 -4.39
N ALA A 19 -24.79 49.89 -3.38
CA ALA A 19 -23.78 48.88 -3.56
C ALA A 19 -24.53 47.59 -3.86
N CYS A 20 -24.60 47.22 -5.15
CA CYS A 20 -24.76 45.83 -5.53
C CYS A 20 -23.55 45.10 -4.95
N SER A 21 -23.77 44.26 -3.94
CA SER A 21 -22.86 43.16 -3.67
C SER A 21 -22.93 42.25 -4.91
N GLU A 22 -21.89 42.29 -5.75
CA GLU A 22 -21.58 41.14 -6.59
C GLU A 22 -21.39 39.98 -5.61
N THR A 23 -22.37 39.08 -5.58
CA THR A 23 -22.19 37.78 -4.96
C THR A 23 -21.30 37.04 -5.95
N ASP A 24 -20.04 36.82 -5.60
CA ASP A 24 -19.16 35.99 -6.42
C ASP A 24 -19.84 34.63 -6.59
N GLU A 25 -20.15 34.26 -7.84
CA GLU A 25 -20.77 32.96 -8.14
C GLU A 25 -19.73 31.87 -7.89
N VAL A 26 -20.05 30.89 -7.04
CA VAL A 26 -19.17 29.75 -6.77
C VAL A 26 -18.91 28.99 -8.07
N GLU A 27 -17.64 28.89 -8.47
CA GLU A 27 -17.27 28.10 -9.65
C GLU A 27 -17.00 26.63 -9.29
N TYR A 28 -17.85 25.74 -9.81
CA TYR A 28 -17.73 24.28 -9.65
C TYR A 28 -16.83 23.65 -10.72
N SER A 29 -16.26 22.49 -10.41
CA SER A 29 -15.39 21.76 -11.34
C SER A 29 -16.19 21.06 -12.44
N ASP A 30 -15.59 20.83 -13.61
CA ASP A 30 -16.09 19.87 -14.60
C ASP A 30 -15.82 18.42 -14.18
N TYR A 31 -14.94 18.19 -13.21
CA TYR A 31 -14.65 16.87 -12.64
C TYR A 31 -15.50 16.55 -11.43
N THR A 32 -15.64 15.26 -11.13
CA THR A 32 -16.32 14.76 -9.94
C THR A 32 -15.33 14.00 -9.08
N TYR A 33 -15.19 14.41 -7.82
CA TYR A 33 -14.49 13.62 -6.81
C TYR A 33 -15.42 12.52 -6.31
N LEU A 34 -14.93 11.29 -6.23
CA LEU A 34 -15.62 10.14 -5.67
C LEU A 34 -14.69 9.43 -4.69
N SER A 35 -15.02 9.48 -3.40
CA SER A 35 -14.32 8.69 -2.38
C SER A 35 -15.08 7.40 -2.11
N LEU A 36 -14.33 6.31 -2.07
CA LEU A 36 -14.79 5.00 -1.64
C LEU A 36 -14.09 4.67 -0.31
N GLU A 37 -14.81 4.93 0.78
CA GLU A 37 -14.35 4.67 2.13
C GLU A 37 -14.79 3.27 2.55
N MET A 38 -13.90 2.32 2.30
CA MET A 38 -13.84 1.09 3.07
C MET A 38 -12.44 0.99 3.67
N ASN A 39 -12.15 -0.02 4.47
CA ASN A 39 -10.77 -0.36 4.72
C ASN A 39 -10.47 -1.55 3.80
N PRO A 40 -9.97 -1.34 2.57
CA PRO A 40 -9.08 -0.25 2.10
C PRO A 40 -9.73 0.94 1.36
N ALA A 41 -9.21 2.17 1.52
CA ALA A 41 -9.84 3.40 1.02
C ALA A 41 -9.19 4.00 -0.25
N VAL A 42 -10.00 4.48 -1.19
CA VAL A 42 -9.53 5.04 -2.47
C VAL A 42 -10.37 6.25 -2.90
N ASP A 43 -9.71 7.25 -3.47
CA ASP A 43 -10.36 8.41 -4.08
C ASP A 43 -10.17 8.39 -5.59
N PHE A 44 -11.24 8.67 -6.32
CA PHE A 44 -11.25 8.83 -7.77
C PHE A 44 -11.55 10.28 -8.12
N VAL A 45 -10.91 10.77 -9.18
CA VAL A 45 -11.33 11.96 -9.89
C VAL A 45 -11.86 11.52 -11.25
N LEU A 46 -13.11 11.87 -11.54
CA LEU A 46 -13.82 11.47 -12.74
C LEU A 46 -13.91 12.65 -13.72
N ASP A 47 -13.77 12.36 -15.01
CA ASP A 47 -14.04 13.32 -16.08
C ASP A 47 -15.56 13.59 -16.26
N ALA A 48 -15.91 14.46 -17.20
CA ALA A 48 -17.29 14.83 -17.48
C ALA A 48 -18.13 13.66 -18.03
N GLU A 49 -17.48 12.62 -18.55
CA GLU A 49 -18.07 11.37 -19.04
C GLU A 49 -18.04 10.25 -17.98
N GLU A 50 -17.74 10.60 -16.73
CA GLU A 50 -17.65 9.69 -15.57
C GLU A 50 -16.58 8.59 -15.72
N ASN A 51 -15.54 8.83 -16.53
CA ASN A 51 -14.37 7.97 -16.58
C ASN A 51 -13.33 8.42 -15.55
N VAL A 52 -12.59 7.46 -15.01
CA VAL A 52 -11.51 7.73 -14.06
C VAL A 52 -10.39 8.50 -14.76
N LEU A 53 -10.28 9.80 -14.46
CA LEU A 53 -9.19 10.65 -14.92
C LEU A 53 -7.90 10.34 -14.15
N THR A 54 -8.01 10.24 -12.83
CA THR A 54 -6.92 9.85 -11.92
C THR A 54 -7.50 9.32 -10.61
N LEU A 55 -6.65 8.80 -9.74
CA LEU A 55 -7.03 8.24 -8.45
C LEU A 55 -5.89 8.36 -7.45
N ARG A 56 -6.22 8.21 -6.17
CA ARG A 56 -5.26 8.10 -5.07
C ARG A 56 -5.71 7.02 -4.10
N PHE A 57 -4.78 6.16 -3.68
CA PHE A 57 -5.01 5.23 -2.59
C PHE A 57 -4.75 5.95 -1.28
N ARG A 58 -5.69 5.89 -0.33
CA ARG A 58 -5.60 6.61 0.95
C ARG A 58 -4.83 5.83 2.02
N ASN A 59 -4.62 4.52 1.82
CA ASN A 59 -3.85 3.69 2.73
C ASN A 59 -3.08 2.58 2.01
N GLU A 60 -2.12 1.98 2.72
CA GLU A 60 -1.30 0.87 2.21
C GLU A 60 -2.17 -0.33 1.80
N GLU A 61 -3.26 -0.59 2.51
CA GLU A 61 -4.18 -1.66 2.13
C GLU A 61 -4.77 -1.42 0.72
N ALA A 62 -5.10 -0.18 0.36
CA ALA A 62 -5.60 0.17 -0.98
C ALA A 62 -4.50 0.04 -2.05
N GLU A 63 -3.29 0.49 -1.74
CA GLU A 63 -2.10 0.29 -2.58
C GLU A 63 -1.88 -1.19 -2.92
N VAL A 64 -2.01 -2.06 -1.91
CA VAL A 64 -1.85 -3.51 -2.06
C VAL A 64 -2.96 -4.10 -2.91
N ILE A 65 -4.24 -3.90 -2.57
CA ILE A 65 -5.30 -4.59 -3.31
C ILE A 65 -5.43 -4.09 -4.75
N ALA A 66 -5.06 -2.84 -5.02
CA ALA A 66 -5.15 -2.24 -6.34
C ALA A 66 -3.93 -2.51 -7.23
N ALA A 67 -2.87 -3.14 -6.72
CA ALA A 67 -1.69 -3.49 -7.52
C ALA A 67 -2.07 -4.29 -8.78
N GLY A 68 -1.55 -3.87 -9.93
CA GLY A 68 -1.84 -4.49 -11.23
C GLY A 68 -3.25 -4.21 -11.78
N LEU A 69 -4.07 -3.37 -11.13
CA LEU A 69 -5.36 -2.96 -11.68
C LEU A 69 -5.20 -1.76 -12.63
N GLU A 70 -5.69 -1.91 -13.85
CA GLU A 70 -5.84 -0.80 -14.79
C GLU A 70 -7.16 -0.07 -14.51
N LEU A 71 -7.15 1.01 -13.72
CA LEU A 71 -8.38 1.73 -13.35
C LEU A 71 -8.59 3.03 -14.15
N VAL A 72 -7.50 3.73 -14.50
CA VAL A 72 -7.55 5.00 -15.24
C VAL A 72 -8.10 4.79 -16.65
N GLY A 73 -8.98 5.69 -17.08
CA GLY A 73 -9.65 5.65 -18.38
C GLY A 73 -10.87 4.73 -18.44
N LYS A 74 -11.16 3.95 -17.39
CA LYS A 74 -12.40 3.16 -17.28
C LYS A 74 -13.54 4.01 -16.77
N ASN A 75 -14.77 3.67 -17.12
CA ASN A 75 -15.94 4.23 -16.47
C ASN A 75 -15.92 3.89 -14.97
N TYR A 76 -16.39 4.79 -14.11
CA TYR A 76 -16.34 4.62 -12.65
C TYR A 76 -16.98 3.30 -12.18
N GLU A 77 -18.06 2.83 -12.82
CA GLU A 77 -18.71 1.56 -12.48
C GLU A 77 -17.78 0.37 -12.69
N GLU A 78 -17.09 0.32 -13.82
CA GLU A 78 -16.11 -0.73 -14.13
C GLU A 78 -14.92 -0.67 -13.17
N ALA A 79 -14.41 0.54 -12.87
CA ALA A 79 -13.31 0.73 -11.93
C ALA A 79 -13.68 0.28 -10.51
N LEU A 80 -14.89 0.63 -10.03
CA LEU A 80 -15.41 0.17 -8.74
C LEU A 80 -15.55 -1.35 -8.71
N HIS A 81 -16.07 -1.98 -9.78
CA HIS A 81 -16.18 -3.44 -9.84
C HIS A 81 -14.81 -4.13 -9.79
N LEU A 82 -13.79 -3.59 -10.47
CA LEU A 82 -12.44 -4.13 -10.41
C LEU A 82 -11.85 -4.02 -9.00
N TYR A 83 -11.99 -2.85 -8.38
CA TYR A 83 -11.50 -2.59 -7.03
C TYR A 83 -12.21 -3.49 -5.99
N LEU A 84 -13.54 -3.62 -6.07
CA LEU A 84 -14.32 -4.49 -5.18
C LEU A 84 -14.01 -5.97 -5.39
N ASN A 85 -13.83 -6.43 -6.63
CA ASN A 85 -13.37 -7.78 -6.88
C ASN A 85 -12.00 -8.05 -6.27
N ALA A 86 -11.07 -7.11 -6.39
CA ALA A 86 -9.77 -7.23 -5.72
C ALA A 86 -9.92 -7.26 -4.19
N ALA A 87 -10.81 -6.45 -3.61
CA ALA A 87 -11.10 -6.46 -2.18
C ALA A 87 -11.73 -7.79 -1.72
N ILE A 88 -12.54 -8.45 -2.56
CA ILE A 88 -13.08 -9.80 -2.31
C ILE A 88 -11.96 -10.84 -2.39
N ASP A 89 -11.14 -10.80 -3.44
CA ASP A 89 -10.04 -11.75 -3.68
C ASP A 89 -9.00 -11.73 -2.55
N THR A 90 -8.82 -10.58 -1.92
CA THR A 90 -7.89 -10.36 -0.80
C THR A 90 -8.58 -10.39 0.58
N GLY A 91 -9.89 -10.64 0.62
CA GLY A 91 -10.68 -10.85 1.84
C GLY A 91 -10.98 -9.62 2.69
N TYR A 92 -10.77 -8.42 2.13
CA TYR A 92 -11.23 -7.17 2.73
C TYR A 92 -12.75 -7.02 2.64
N ILE A 93 -13.36 -7.66 1.65
CA ILE A 93 -14.80 -7.97 1.62
C ILE A 93 -14.94 -9.48 1.85
N ASP A 94 -15.53 -9.86 2.97
CA ASP A 94 -15.64 -11.26 3.36
C ASP A 94 -16.96 -11.85 2.83
N THR A 95 -16.85 -12.85 1.97
CA THR A 95 -17.98 -13.54 1.34
C THR A 95 -18.89 -14.28 2.33
N ASP A 96 -18.39 -14.61 3.53
CA ASP A 96 -19.14 -15.36 4.54
C ASP A 96 -19.83 -14.45 5.57
N ARG A 97 -19.57 -13.14 5.49
CA ARG A 97 -20.10 -12.13 6.41
C ARG A 97 -21.20 -11.31 5.74
N ASN A 98 -22.13 -10.84 6.56
CA ASN A 98 -23.22 -9.99 6.13
C ASN A 98 -23.12 -8.54 6.64
N ASP A 99 -22.06 -8.22 7.38
CA ASP A 99 -21.83 -6.92 7.99
C ASP A 99 -20.72 -6.13 7.28
N ASN A 100 -20.36 -6.50 6.05
CA ASN A 100 -19.47 -5.70 5.22
C ASN A 100 -20.11 -4.32 4.97
N ALA A 101 -19.30 -3.28 4.87
CA ALA A 101 -19.78 -1.93 4.63
C ALA A 101 -18.86 -1.17 3.70
N VAL A 102 -19.47 -0.37 2.84
CA VAL A 102 -18.78 0.53 1.91
C VAL A 102 -19.41 1.90 2.06
N MET A 103 -18.62 2.87 2.48
CA MET A 103 -19.03 4.27 2.49
C MET A 103 -18.63 4.92 1.18
N ILE A 104 -19.48 5.80 0.70
CA ILE A 104 -19.23 6.60 -0.48
C ILE A 104 -19.35 8.07 -0.14
N GLN A 105 -18.65 8.91 -0.90
CA GLN A 105 -18.82 10.36 -0.90
C GLN A 105 -18.50 10.94 -2.28
N ALA A 106 -19.25 11.97 -2.70
CA ALA A 106 -18.95 12.74 -3.91
C ALA A 106 -18.73 14.22 -3.63
N GLY A 107 -17.93 14.89 -4.47
CA GLY A 107 -17.62 16.32 -4.35
C GLY A 107 -17.24 16.95 -5.68
N GLY A 108 -17.07 18.28 -5.68
CA GLY A 108 -16.62 19.07 -6.84
C GLY A 108 -17.73 19.73 -7.64
N LYS A 109 -18.97 19.26 -7.47
CA LYS A 109 -20.20 19.84 -8.06
C LYS A 109 -21.10 20.45 -6.98
N GLU A 110 -22.19 21.08 -7.42
CA GLU A 110 -23.32 21.46 -6.55
C GLU A 110 -23.90 20.24 -5.81
N ASP A 111 -24.44 20.46 -4.61
CA ASP A 111 -24.99 19.41 -3.74
C ASP A 111 -26.06 18.56 -4.43
N SER A 112 -26.95 19.18 -5.21
CA SER A 112 -28.02 18.45 -5.89
C SER A 112 -27.47 17.45 -6.91
N VAL A 113 -26.37 17.79 -7.58
CA VAL A 113 -25.69 16.95 -8.57
C VAL A 113 -24.89 15.84 -7.88
N ASN A 114 -24.11 16.18 -6.85
CA ASN A 114 -23.38 15.18 -6.05
C ASN A 114 -24.34 14.16 -5.45
N ASN A 115 -25.47 14.59 -4.88
CA ASN A 115 -26.45 13.70 -4.27
C ASN A 115 -27.11 12.77 -5.28
N ALA A 116 -27.42 13.24 -6.49
CA ALA A 116 -27.96 12.40 -7.55
C ALA A 116 -26.94 11.33 -7.99
N PHE A 117 -25.67 11.73 -8.18
CA PHE A 117 -24.59 10.81 -8.51
C PHE A 117 -24.36 9.77 -7.41
N MET A 118 -24.40 10.18 -6.14
CA MET A 118 -24.27 9.29 -4.99
C MET A 118 -25.36 8.22 -4.91
N VAL A 119 -26.61 8.57 -5.23
CA VAL A 119 -27.71 7.59 -5.30
C VAL A 119 -27.48 6.58 -6.44
N GLN A 120 -26.92 7.03 -7.57
CA GLN A 120 -26.56 6.16 -8.68
C GLN A 120 -25.44 5.19 -8.26
N VAL A 121 -24.35 5.69 -7.66
CA VAL A 121 -23.25 4.85 -7.15
C VAL A 121 -23.77 3.85 -6.12
N GLU A 122 -24.57 4.29 -5.16
CA GLU A 122 -25.19 3.42 -4.14
C GLU A 122 -25.95 2.26 -4.77
N THR A 123 -26.81 2.57 -5.75
CA THR A 123 -27.62 1.56 -6.45
C THR A 123 -26.74 0.56 -7.19
N LYS A 124 -25.69 1.02 -7.87
CA LYS A 124 -24.75 0.17 -8.61
C LYS A 124 -24.00 -0.78 -7.68
N LEU A 125 -23.48 -0.26 -6.57
CA LEU A 125 -22.76 -1.06 -5.59
C LEU A 125 -23.67 -2.08 -4.88
N GLN A 126 -24.89 -1.69 -4.49
CA GLN A 126 -25.86 -2.63 -3.93
C GLN A 126 -26.24 -3.74 -4.93
N THR A 127 -26.38 -3.39 -6.21
CA THR A 127 -26.64 -4.38 -7.28
C THR A 127 -25.46 -5.35 -7.40
N PHE A 128 -24.23 -4.84 -7.46
CA PHE A 128 -23.02 -5.67 -7.48
C PHE A 128 -22.99 -6.66 -6.31
N PHE A 129 -23.26 -6.22 -5.09
CA PHE A 129 -23.28 -7.11 -3.93
C PHE A 129 -24.37 -8.17 -4.01
N GLN A 130 -25.57 -7.80 -4.46
CA GLN A 130 -26.66 -8.76 -4.66
C GLN A 130 -26.34 -9.79 -5.75
N GLU A 131 -25.83 -9.36 -6.89
CA GLU A 131 -25.45 -10.26 -8.00
C GLU A 131 -24.33 -11.23 -7.60
N ASN A 132 -23.47 -10.84 -6.65
CA ASN A 132 -22.39 -11.67 -6.12
C ASN A 132 -22.76 -12.42 -4.83
N ALA A 133 -24.01 -12.35 -4.38
CA ALA A 133 -24.47 -12.93 -3.11
C ALA A 133 -23.59 -12.55 -1.90
N ILE A 134 -23.17 -11.27 -1.85
CA ILE A 134 -22.34 -10.70 -0.80
C ILE A 134 -23.20 -9.86 0.12
N GLY A 135 -23.04 -10.05 1.43
CA GLY A 135 -23.77 -9.29 2.41
C GLY A 135 -23.00 -8.04 2.78
N ALA A 136 -23.33 -6.94 2.10
CA ALA A 136 -22.72 -5.64 2.32
C ALA A 136 -23.76 -4.52 2.28
N VAL A 137 -23.56 -3.50 3.10
CA VAL A 137 -24.33 -2.26 3.06
C VAL A 137 -23.51 -1.15 2.40
N VAL A 138 -24.19 -0.35 1.58
CA VAL A 138 -23.61 0.87 1.02
C VAL A 138 -24.18 2.04 1.79
N LEU A 139 -23.30 2.91 2.28
CA LEU A 139 -23.61 3.99 3.20
C LEU A 139 -23.11 5.31 2.62
N LYS A 140 -23.80 6.40 2.93
CA LYS A 140 -23.33 7.75 2.61
C LYS A 140 -22.58 8.31 3.82
N ASN A 141 -21.44 8.93 3.58
CA ASN A 141 -20.56 9.41 4.65
C ASN A 141 -21.24 10.48 5.54
N GLU A 142 -22.15 11.26 4.95
CA GLU A 142 -22.96 12.28 5.64
C GLU A 142 -23.68 11.78 6.91
N GLU A 143 -23.95 10.49 7.01
CA GLU A 143 -24.60 9.92 8.19
C GLU A 143 -23.63 9.82 9.40
N PHE A 144 -22.31 9.79 9.20
CA PHE A 144 -21.33 9.33 10.20
C PHE A 144 -20.20 10.32 10.52
N ASP A 145 -19.79 11.13 9.55
CA ASP A 145 -18.58 11.95 9.71
C ASP A 145 -18.92 13.33 10.29
N GLU A 146 -18.72 13.43 11.60
CA GLU A 146 -18.97 14.62 12.43
C GLU A 146 -18.01 15.78 12.12
N GLU A 147 -16.78 15.48 11.69
CA GLU A 147 -15.80 16.52 11.34
C GLU A 147 -16.24 17.25 10.08
N ALA A 148 -16.70 16.52 9.06
CA ALA A 148 -17.28 17.12 7.87
C ALA A 148 -18.55 17.93 8.19
N LYS A 149 -19.42 17.44 9.09
CA LYS A 149 -20.61 18.19 9.54
C LYS A 149 -20.23 19.50 10.23
N GLU A 150 -19.21 19.50 11.07
CA GLU A 150 -18.73 20.71 11.74
C GLU A 150 -18.23 21.76 10.73
N LEU A 151 -17.52 21.33 9.67
CA LEU A 151 -17.10 22.24 8.59
C LEU A 151 -18.29 22.81 7.82
N VAL A 152 -19.28 21.98 7.48
CA VAL A 152 -20.52 22.43 6.82
C VAL A 152 -21.22 23.50 7.65
N ASP A 153 -21.43 23.25 8.94
CA ASP A 153 -22.11 24.18 9.85
C ASP A 153 -21.32 25.49 10.08
N THR A 154 -19.99 25.39 10.12
CA THR A 154 -19.11 26.53 10.45
C THR A 154 -18.88 27.45 9.25
N TYR A 155 -18.70 26.88 8.05
CA TYR A 155 -18.27 27.60 6.85
C TYR A 155 -19.36 27.74 5.79
N ASP A 156 -20.57 27.21 6.03
CA ASP A 156 -21.71 27.25 5.09
C ASP A 156 -21.36 26.68 3.71
N VAL A 157 -20.62 25.56 3.71
CA VAL A 157 -20.17 24.85 2.52
C VAL A 157 -20.96 23.57 2.29
N THR A 158 -20.95 23.09 1.05
CA THR A 158 -21.51 21.77 0.71
C THR A 158 -20.78 20.65 1.45
N TYR A 159 -21.49 19.57 1.79
CA TYR A 159 -20.88 18.41 2.47
C TYR A 159 -19.80 17.75 1.60
N GLY A 160 -20.03 17.67 0.28
CA GLY A 160 -19.03 17.15 -0.66
C GLY A 160 -17.75 17.98 -0.70
N PHE A 161 -17.86 19.31 -0.63
CA PHE A 161 -16.68 20.19 -0.53
C PHE A 161 -15.96 20.03 0.80
N ALA A 162 -16.68 19.98 1.94
CA ALA A 162 -16.06 19.72 3.24
C ALA A 162 -15.23 18.43 3.24
N LYS A 163 -15.74 17.35 2.62
CA LYS A 163 -15.01 16.09 2.48
C LYS A 163 -13.78 16.18 1.57
N MET A 164 -13.86 16.96 0.49
CA MET A 164 -12.69 17.28 -0.33
C MET A 164 -11.64 18.05 0.48
N VAL A 165 -12.04 19.03 1.28
CA VAL A 165 -11.10 19.78 2.15
C VAL A 165 -10.40 18.84 3.14
N LEU A 166 -11.15 17.96 3.81
CA LEU A 166 -10.57 16.99 4.76
C LEU A 166 -9.61 16.01 4.07
N ALA A 167 -9.98 15.47 2.90
CA ALA A 167 -9.10 14.59 2.14
C ALA A 167 -7.83 15.30 1.65
N TYR A 168 -7.92 16.59 1.30
CA TYR A 168 -6.77 17.40 0.92
C TYR A 168 -5.85 17.68 2.11
N MET A 169 -6.42 17.97 3.28
CA MET A 169 -5.65 18.17 4.50
C MET A 169 -4.93 16.90 4.97
N GLU A 170 -5.57 15.74 4.82
CA GLU A 170 -4.91 14.44 5.08
C GLU A 170 -3.79 14.16 4.08
N ALA A 171 -3.91 14.65 2.84
CA ALA A 171 -2.85 14.58 1.84
C ALA A 171 -1.65 15.47 2.16
N ASN A 172 -1.95 16.64 2.72
CA ASN A 172 -1.02 17.75 2.86
C ASN A 172 -0.98 18.18 4.33
N GLU A 173 -0.17 17.50 5.14
CA GLU A 173 -0.07 17.75 6.59
C GLU A 173 0.33 19.19 6.94
N GLU A 174 0.96 19.92 6.00
CA GLU A 174 1.37 21.31 6.16
C GLU A 174 0.28 22.32 5.74
N ALA A 175 -0.83 21.86 5.15
CA ALA A 175 -1.90 22.74 4.68
C ALA A 175 -2.72 23.31 5.85
N GLU A 176 -3.04 24.60 5.78
CA GLU A 176 -3.87 25.27 6.78
C GLU A 176 -5.35 25.24 6.37
N LEU A 177 -6.23 24.72 7.23
CA LEU A 177 -7.68 24.67 7.00
C LEU A 177 -8.25 26.00 6.50
N ALA A 178 -7.85 27.11 7.15
CA ALA A 178 -8.33 28.44 6.81
C ALA A 178 -7.99 28.87 5.37
N THR A 179 -6.91 28.33 4.79
CA THR A 179 -6.55 28.58 3.40
C THR A 179 -7.34 27.67 2.47
N VAL A 180 -7.43 26.38 2.79
CA VAL A 180 -8.04 25.37 1.91
C VAL A 180 -9.57 25.56 1.80
N ILE A 181 -10.23 25.90 2.91
CA ILE A 181 -11.69 26.10 2.95
C ILE A 181 -12.15 27.33 2.16
N GLU A 182 -11.25 28.29 1.91
CA GLU A 182 -11.51 29.50 1.11
C GLU A 182 -11.29 29.26 -0.39
N MET A 183 -10.75 28.11 -0.79
CA MET A 183 -10.58 27.76 -2.20
C MET A 183 -11.93 27.49 -2.88
N GLU A 184 -12.02 27.78 -4.17
CA GLU A 184 -13.18 27.33 -4.94
C GLU A 184 -13.11 25.82 -5.21
N PRO A 185 -14.25 25.11 -5.28
CA PRO A 185 -14.28 23.68 -5.58
C PRO A 185 -13.51 23.30 -6.85
N LYS A 186 -13.51 24.15 -7.89
CA LYS A 186 -12.74 23.92 -9.11
C LYS A 186 -11.23 23.89 -8.87
N ASP A 187 -10.73 24.76 -8.00
CA ASP A 187 -9.29 24.98 -7.78
C ASP A 187 -8.77 23.85 -6.89
N LEU A 188 -9.49 23.53 -5.82
CA LEU A 188 -9.18 22.37 -4.98
C LEU A 188 -9.18 21.06 -5.80
N MET A 189 -10.11 20.92 -6.74
CA MET A 189 -10.12 19.78 -7.66
C MET A 189 -8.90 19.74 -8.59
N ALA A 190 -8.45 20.88 -9.09
CA ALA A 190 -7.25 20.95 -9.92
C ALA A 190 -5.99 20.53 -9.15
N ASP A 191 -5.90 20.90 -7.87
CA ASP A 191 -4.83 20.47 -6.98
C ASP A 191 -4.89 18.96 -6.73
N PHE A 192 -6.09 18.41 -6.43
CA PHE A 192 -6.30 16.96 -6.34
C PHE A 192 -5.82 16.20 -7.57
N VAL A 193 -6.14 16.69 -8.78
CA VAL A 193 -5.68 16.06 -10.03
C VAL A 193 -4.15 16.06 -10.10
N THR A 194 -3.52 17.19 -9.75
CA THR A 194 -2.07 17.34 -9.79
C THR A 194 -1.38 16.39 -8.82
N GLU A 195 -1.84 16.35 -7.56
CA GLU A 195 -1.29 15.49 -6.51
C GLU A 195 -1.52 14.02 -6.79
N ALA A 196 -2.73 13.63 -7.20
CA ALA A 196 -3.04 12.24 -7.55
C ALA A 196 -2.17 11.74 -8.71
N ASN A 197 -1.86 12.58 -9.69
CA ASN A 197 -0.92 12.23 -10.77
C ASN A 197 0.50 12.00 -10.24
N GLN A 198 1.02 12.90 -9.40
CA GLN A 198 2.35 12.75 -8.79
C GLN A 198 2.44 11.50 -7.91
N TYR A 199 1.41 11.27 -7.09
CA TYR A 199 1.28 10.09 -6.25
C TYR A 199 1.28 8.81 -7.10
N ARG A 200 0.48 8.75 -8.16
CA ARG A 200 0.40 7.58 -9.05
C ARG A 200 1.74 7.30 -9.72
N ASP A 201 2.42 8.33 -10.21
CA ASP A 201 3.73 8.18 -10.84
C ASP A 201 4.74 7.60 -9.82
N ARG A 202 4.71 8.04 -8.56
CA ARG A 202 5.51 7.44 -7.49
C ARG A 202 5.11 5.98 -7.23
N TYR A 203 3.82 5.72 -7.10
CA TYR A 203 3.27 4.38 -6.82
C TYR A 203 3.72 3.37 -7.88
N GLN A 204 3.50 3.67 -9.16
CA GLN A 204 3.86 2.79 -10.28
C GLN A 204 5.36 2.51 -10.35
N ASN A 205 6.20 3.51 -10.06
CA ASN A 205 7.65 3.37 -10.18
C ASN A 205 8.33 2.77 -8.94
N GLN A 206 7.71 2.84 -7.76
CA GLN A 206 8.38 2.52 -6.49
C GLN A 206 7.63 1.55 -5.59
N VAL A 207 6.30 1.52 -5.65
CA VAL A 207 5.46 0.83 -4.66
C VAL A 207 4.77 -0.40 -5.26
N GLU A 208 4.25 -0.29 -6.48
CA GLU A 208 3.36 -1.28 -7.09
C GLU A 208 3.95 -2.69 -7.13
N ALA A 209 5.25 -2.84 -7.43
CA ALA A 209 5.87 -4.16 -7.48
C ALA A 209 5.89 -4.88 -6.12
N GLY A 210 6.17 -4.15 -5.03
CA GLY A 210 6.12 -4.71 -3.68
C GLY A 210 4.69 -4.97 -3.24
N ALA A 211 3.78 -4.03 -3.55
CA ALA A 211 2.35 -4.17 -3.30
C ALA A 211 1.76 -5.41 -4.00
N GLN A 212 2.19 -5.69 -5.24
CA GLN A 212 1.78 -6.87 -6.00
C GLN A 212 2.20 -8.18 -5.32
N ALA A 213 3.43 -8.28 -4.82
CA ALA A 213 3.89 -9.47 -4.11
C ALA A 213 3.05 -9.75 -2.86
N VAL A 214 2.70 -8.71 -2.10
CA VAL A 214 1.82 -8.84 -0.92
C VAL A 214 0.39 -9.21 -1.32
N LYS A 215 -0.12 -8.63 -2.41
CA LYS A 215 -1.43 -8.97 -2.97
C LYS A 215 -1.50 -10.44 -3.37
N ASP A 216 -0.46 -10.97 -4.02
CA ASP A 216 -0.41 -12.36 -4.46
C ASP A 216 -0.51 -13.33 -3.26
N GLU A 217 0.20 -13.04 -2.16
CA GLU A 217 0.08 -13.81 -0.90
C GLU A 217 -1.33 -13.75 -0.28
N LEU A 218 -1.97 -12.57 -0.31
CA LEU A 218 -3.35 -12.41 0.17
C LEU A 218 -4.35 -13.19 -0.67
N VAL A 219 -4.20 -13.14 -1.99
CA VAL A 219 -5.04 -13.86 -2.94
C VAL A 219 -4.84 -15.36 -2.80
N GLU A 220 -3.60 -15.84 -2.73
CA GLU A 220 -3.29 -17.27 -2.56
C GLU A 220 -3.93 -17.82 -1.28
N ALA A 221 -3.86 -17.07 -0.18
CA ALA A 221 -4.44 -17.48 1.10
C ALA A 221 -5.97 -17.68 1.06
N LEU A 222 -6.68 -17.02 0.13
CA LEU A 222 -8.14 -17.01 0.04
C LEU A 222 -8.69 -17.62 -1.24
N GLN A 223 -7.82 -17.97 -2.20
CA GLN A 223 -8.17 -18.39 -3.54
C GLN A 223 -9.24 -19.50 -3.56
N ALA A 224 -9.03 -20.55 -2.75
CA ALA A 224 -9.96 -21.67 -2.69
C ALA A 224 -11.36 -21.26 -2.18
N LYS A 225 -11.42 -20.39 -1.16
CA LYS A 225 -12.69 -19.89 -0.59
C LYS A 225 -13.43 -19.01 -1.60
N VAL A 226 -12.73 -18.03 -2.18
CA VAL A 226 -13.34 -17.08 -3.11
C VAL A 226 -13.80 -17.77 -4.40
N GLN A 227 -13.02 -18.74 -4.91
CA GLN A 227 -13.43 -19.55 -6.06
C GLN A 227 -14.66 -20.40 -5.76
N ALA A 228 -14.74 -21.02 -4.58
CA ALA A 228 -15.93 -21.78 -4.17
C ALA A 228 -17.17 -20.89 -4.10
N HIS A 229 -17.06 -19.68 -3.55
CA HIS A 229 -18.15 -18.70 -3.52
C HIS A 229 -18.60 -18.28 -4.92
N ARG A 230 -17.65 -17.85 -5.78
CA ARG A 230 -17.95 -17.46 -7.17
C ARG A 230 -18.59 -18.59 -7.98
N GLN A 231 -18.15 -19.84 -7.76
CA GLN A 231 -18.76 -21.01 -8.38
C GLN A 231 -20.20 -21.20 -7.87
N ALA A 232 -20.44 -21.06 -6.56
CA ALA A 232 -21.78 -21.16 -6.00
C ALA A 232 -22.73 -20.09 -6.54
N VAL A 233 -22.25 -18.85 -6.75
CA VAL A 233 -23.00 -17.76 -7.40
C VAL A 233 -23.32 -18.13 -8.84
N THR A 234 -22.33 -18.58 -9.60
CA THR A 234 -22.49 -18.97 -11.02
C THR A 234 -23.47 -20.13 -11.19
N ASP A 235 -23.45 -21.09 -10.27
CA ASP A 235 -24.35 -22.25 -10.26
C ASP A 235 -25.74 -21.93 -9.66
N GLU A 236 -26.00 -20.67 -9.27
CA GLU A 236 -27.25 -20.23 -8.62
C GLU A 236 -27.55 -21.00 -7.31
N THR A 237 -26.50 -21.48 -6.62
CA THR A 237 -26.59 -22.21 -5.35
C THR A 237 -26.22 -21.37 -4.13
N ALA A 238 -25.60 -20.20 -4.33
CA ALA A 238 -25.33 -19.25 -3.27
C ALA A 238 -26.64 -18.72 -2.67
N THR A 239 -26.67 -18.62 -1.33
CA THR A 239 -27.82 -18.05 -0.61
C THR A 239 -27.56 -16.57 -0.37
N GLN A 240 -28.57 -15.73 -0.65
CA GLN A 240 -28.48 -14.31 -0.33
C GLN A 240 -28.36 -14.09 1.18
N PRO A 241 -27.36 -13.31 1.64
CA PRO A 241 -27.23 -13.00 3.06
C PRO A 241 -28.44 -12.22 3.60
N ASP A 242 -28.83 -12.51 4.85
CA ASP A 242 -29.87 -11.73 5.52
C ASP A 242 -29.30 -10.37 5.94
N MET A 243 -29.82 -9.32 5.30
CA MET A 243 -29.41 -7.93 5.51
C MET A 243 -30.30 -7.20 6.53
N THR A 244 -31.28 -7.88 7.13
CA THR A 244 -32.20 -7.28 8.08
C THR A 244 -31.45 -6.75 9.31
N GLY A 245 -31.58 -5.44 9.59
CA GLY A 245 -30.95 -4.81 10.76
C GLY A 245 -29.45 -4.51 10.60
N VAL A 246 -28.83 -4.83 9.46
CA VAL A 246 -27.38 -4.61 9.26
C VAL A 246 -27.06 -3.12 9.23
N LYS A 247 -27.83 -2.32 8.47
CA LYS A 247 -27.63 -0.86 8.41
C LYS A 247 -27.83 -0.22 9.79
N GLU A 248 -28.88 -0.59 10.51
CA GLU A 248 -29.15 -0.09 11.86
C GLU A 248 -28.04 -0.46 12.84
N ASN A 249 -27.58 -1.71 12.82
CA ASN A 249 -26.45 -2.13 13.66
C ASN A 249 -25.17 -1.35 13.34
N TYR A 250 -24.94 -1.04 12.07
CA TYR A 250 -23.80 -0.24 11.64
C TYR A 250 -23.91 1.21 12.13
N LEU A 251 -25.10 1.82 12.04
CA LEU A 251 -25.39 3.16 12.58
C LEU A 251 -25.19 3.23 14.09
N GLU A 252 -25.61 2.20 14.84
CA GLU A 252 -25.51 2.17 16.30
C GLU A 252 -24.09 1.88 16.80
N ASN A 253 -23.27 1.15 16.03
CA ASN A 253 -21.97 0.61 16.47
C ASN A 253 -20.80 1.00 15.55
N PHE A 254 -20.93 2.08 14.80
CA PHE A 254 -20.00 2.49 13.74
C PHE A 254 -18.53 2.44 14.17
N GLU A 255 -18.16 3.20 15.21
CA GLU A 255 -16.77 3.29 15.69
C GLU A 255 -16.20 1.92 16.06
N THR A 256 -17.00 1.08 16.70
CA THR A 256 -16.57 -0.25 17.14
C THR A 256 -16.36 -1.19 15.95
N LEU A 257 -17.30 -1.21 15.00
CA LEU A 257 -17.19 -2.04 13.80
C LEU A 257 -16.01 -1.59 12.94
N GLN A 258 -15.86 -0.28 12.72
CA GLN A 258 -14.75 0.29 11.96
C GLN A 258 -13.39 -0.08 12.58
N ALA A 259 -13.25 0.04 13.91
CA ALA A 259 -12.03 -0.36 14.61
C ALA A 259 -11.72 -1.86 14.45
N GLN A 260 -12.74 -2.72 14.57
CA GLN A 260 -12.57 -4.17 14.37
C GLN A 260 -12.15 -4.52 12.94
N TYR A 261 -12.74 -3.86 11.93
CA TYR A 261 -12.33 -4.00 10.54
C TYR A 261 -10.87 -3.59 10.34
N ARG A 262 -10.47 -2.43 10.90
CA ARG A 262 -9.08 -1.95 10.85
C ARG A 262 -8.10 -2.96 11.44
N THR A 263 -8.33 -3.43 12.66
CA THR A 263 -7.42 -4.38 13.32
C THR A 263 -7.28 -5.70 12.56
N ARG A 264 -8.39 -6.27 12.08
CA ARG A 264 -8.39 -7.53 11.33
C ARG A 264 -7.62 -7.39 10.02
N ASN A 265 -7.87 -6.32 9.28
CA ASN A 265 -7.26 -6.07 7.99
C ASN A 265 -5.76 -5.79 8.12
N GLN A 266 -5.35 -5.02 9.13
CA GLN A 266 -3.94 -4.80 9.45
C GLN A 266 -3.22 -6.10 9.80
N THR A 267 -3.85 -6.96 10.59
CA THR A 267 -3.27 -8.28 10.94
C THR A 267 -3.08 -9.14 9.69
N ARG A 268 -4.07 -9.15 8.79
CA ARG A 268 -4.01 -9.90 7.53
C ARG A 268 -2.89 -9.37 6.63
N LEU A 269 -2.84 -8.05 6.46
CA LEU A 269 -1.80 -7.38 5.67
C LEU A 269 -0.41 -7.70 6.22
N GLN A 270 -0.20 -7.56 7.53
CA GLN A 270 1.08 -7.85 8.16
C GLN A 270 1.48 -9.32 7.96
N THR A 271 0.56 -10.25 8.14
CA THR A 271 0.81 -11.68 7.91
C THR A 271 1.29 -11.96 6.48
N ALA A 272 0.71 -11.28 5.48
CA ALA A 272 1.14 -11.41 4.09
C ALA A 272 2.53 -10.79 3.86
N LYS A 273 2.80 -9.61 4.42
CA LYS A 273 4.12 -8.96 4.35
C LYS A 273 5.22 -9.83 4.98
N ASP A 274 4.94 -10.44 6.12
CA ASP A 274 5.89 -11.33 6.81
C ASP A 274 6.23 -12.52 5.89
N LYS A 275 5.23 -13.14 5.24
CA LYS A 275 5.47 -14.22 4.28
C LYS A 275 6.27 -13.79 3.05
N VAL A 276 5.98 -12.62 2.47
CA VAL A 276 6.77 -12.09 1.35
C VAL A 276 8.23 -11.90 1.77
N SER A 277 8.44 -11.34 2.98
CA SER A 277 9.77 -11.12 3.56
C SER A 277 10.50 -12.43 3.82
N ASP A 278 9.81 -13.43 4.37
CA ASP A 278 10.35 -14.77 4.66
C ASP A 278 10.72 -15.54 3.38
N ASN A 279 10.00 -15.30 2.28
CA ASN A 279 10.25 -15.92 0.98
C ASN A 279 11.24 -15.13 0.11
N ALA A 280 11.69 -13.95 0.54
CA ALA A 280 12.60 -13.11 -0.23
C ALA A 280 13.94 -13.81 -0.49
N PRO A 281 14.50 -13.71 -1.71
CA PRO A 281 15.82 -14.25 -1.98
C PRO A 281 16.89 -13.65 -1.07
N MET A 282 17.78 -14.50 -0.57
CA MET A 282 18.92 -14.10 0.26
C MET A 282 20.22 -14.26 -0.53
N TYR A 283 21.11 -13.28 -0.40
CA TYR A 283 22.48 -13.39 -0.85
C TYR A 283 23.32 -14.08 0.24
N PHE A 284 24.17 -15.01 -0.16
CA PHE A 284 25.08 -15.70 0.74
C PHE A 284 26.44 -15.92 0.06
N SER A 285 27.52 -15.43 0.67
CA SER A 285 28.89 -15.51 0.17
C SER A 285 29.74 -16.33 1.11
N VAL A 286 30.60 -17.17 0.52
CA VAL A 286 31.61 -17.95 1.23
C VAL A 286 32.96 -17.68 0.60
N ASP A 287 33.89 -17.21 1.42
CA ASP A 287 35.27 -17.00 1.03
C ASP A 287 36.18 -17.97 1.78
N ILE A 288 36.58 -19.04 1.08
CA ILE A 288 37.62 -19.96 1.51
C ILE A 288 38.94 -19.72 0.77
N ASN A 289 39.01 -18.67 -0.07
CA ASN A 289 40.02 -18.50 -1.11
C ASN A 289 40.31 -19.84 -1.86
N PRO A 290 39.36 -20.30 -2.68
CA PRO A 290 38.53 -19.46 -3.56
C PRO A 290 37.08 -19.19 -3.14
N SER A 291 36.54 -18.03 -3.51
CA SER A 291 35.22 -17.56 -3.05
C SER A 291 34.05 -17.89 -4.00
N VAL A 292 32.88 -18.17 -3.42
CA VAL A 292 31.62 -18.44 -4.12
C VAL A 292 30.47 -17.65 -3.49
N ASP A 293 29.62 -17.07 -4.34
CA ASP A 293 28.37 -16.42 -3.94
C ASP A 293 27.19 -17.31 -4.35
N PHE A 294 26.14 -17.32 -3.54
CA PHE A 294 24.86 -17.98 -3.76
C PHE A 294 23.74 -16.94 -3.66
N ILE A 295 22.74 -17.07 -4.52
CA ILE A 295 21.41 -16.51 -4.30
C ILE A 295 20.51 -17.68 -3.96
N ILE A 296 19.89 -17.65 -2.78
CA ILE A 296 18.99 -18.70 -2.29
C ILE A 296 17.57 -18.16 -2.13
N ASP A 297 16.56 -18.99 -2.28
CA ASP A 297 15.18 -18.63 -1.92
C ASP A 297 14.95 -18.68 -0.40
N GLY A 298 13.78 -18.24 0.05
CA GLY A 298 13.41 -18.29 1.47
C GLY A 298 13.36 -19.70 2.09
N ASN A 299 13.30 -20.75 1.26
CA ASN A 299 13.37 -22.14 1.71
C ASN A 299 14.81 -22.69 1.72
N GLY A 300 15.80 -21.86 1.39
CA GLY A 300 17.21 -22.21 1.39
C GLY A 300 17.68 -22.98 0.16
N TYR A 301 16.93 -22.99 -0.94
CA TYR A 301 17.38 -23.60 -2.20
C TYR A 301 18.14 -22.60 -3.07
N VAL A 302 19.23 -23.06 -3.68
CA VAL A 302 20.08 -22.24 -4.56
C VAL A 302 19.34 -21.92 -5.85
N LEU A 303 19.03 -20.64 -6.04
CA LEU A 303 18.48 -20.09 -7.29
C LEU A 303 19.59 -19.87 -8.32
N SER A 304 20.75 -19.38 -7.89
CA SER A 304 21.93 -19.18 -8.73
C SER A 304 23.19 -19.11 -7.88
N TYR A 305 24.36 -19.25 -8.51
CA TYR A 305 25.65 -19.08 -7.84
C TYR A 305 26.68 -18.40 -8.76
N MET A 306 27.68 -17.77 -8.17
CA MET A 306 28.78 -17.10 -8.88
C MET A 306 30.12 -17.52 -8.28
N LEU A 307 31.02 -18.01 -9.13
CA LEU A 307 32.41 -18.31 -8.77
C LEU A 307 33.23 -17.02 -8.94
N LYS A 308 33.86 -16.53 -7.87
CA LYS A 308 34.33 -15.13 -7.81
C LYS A 308 35.73 -14.90 -8.38
N ASN A 309 36.49 -15.96 -8.58
CA ASN A 309 37.85 -15.91 -9.12
C ASN A 309 38.17 -17.17 -9.94
N GLU A 310 39.28 -17.15 -10.68
CA GLU A 310 39.69 -18.27 -11.54
C GLU A 310 39.89 -19.56 -10.71
N GLU A 311 40.38 -19.44 -9.49
CA GLU A 311 40.53 -20.54 -8.55
C GLU A 311 39.16 -21.15 -8.17
N ALA A 312 38.12 -20.33 -8.00
CA ALA A 312 36.75 -20.78 -7.75
C ALA A 312 36.18 -21.52 -8.95
N GLU A 313 36.48 -21.08 -10.17
CA GLU A 313 36.09 -21.80 -11.40
C GLU A 313 36.72 -23.19 -11.46
N VAL A 314 37.97 -23.33 -11.02
CA VAL A 314 38.65 -24.64 -10.93
C VAL A 314 38.00 -25.52 -9.87
N VAL A 315 37.71 -24.99 -8.68
CA VAL A 315 37.04 -25.75 -7.60
C VAL A 315 35.62 -26.14 -7.99
N GLY A 316 34.87 -25.21 -8.59
CA GLY A 316 33.48 -25.39 -8.98
C GLY A 316 33.29 -26.18 -10.27
N ALA A 317 34.36 -26.54 -10.97
CA ALA A 317 34.29 -27.23 -12.25
C ALA A 317 33.50 -28.54 -12.16
N GLY A 318 32.34 -28.59 -12.80
CA GLY A 318 31.48 -29.78 -12.86
C GLY A 318 30.53 -29.95 -11.66
N LEU A 319 30.52 -29.01 -10.71
CA LEU A 319 29.50 -28.99 -9.66
C LEU A 319 28.16 -28.51 -10.23
N GLN A 320 27.07 -29.16 -9.82
CA GLN A 320 25.70 -28.70 -10.06
C GLN A 320 25.13 -28.23 -8.74
N LEU A 321 25.10 -26.92 -8.54
CA LEU A 321 24.72 -26.31 -7.26
C LEU A 321 23.30 -25.74 -7.28
N GLU A 322 22.79 -25.33 -8.44
CA GLU A 322 21.42 -24.83 -8.61
C GLU A 322 20.37 -25.89 -8.26
N GLY A 323 19.32 -25.47 -7.56
CA GLY A 323 18.23 -26.32 -7.09
C GLY A 323 18.57 -27.20 -5.89
N LEU A 324 19.81 -27.23 -5.43
CA LEU A 324 20.18 -27.89 -4.17
C LEU A 324 19.87 -26.99 -2.98
N HIS A 325 19.58 -27.60 -1.83
CA HIS A 325 19.56 -26.85 -0.56
C HIS A 325 20.96 -26.31 -0.26
N TYR A 326 21.08 -25.09 0.29
CA TYR A 326 22.35 -24.38 0.48
C TYR A 326 23.38 -25.22 1.24
N GLN A 327 22.93 -26.01 2.22
CA GLN A 327 23.78 -26.91 2.98
C GLN A 327 24.42 -28.00 2.10
N GLU A 328 23.66 -28.54 1.14
CA GLU A 328 24.19 -29.54 0.23
C GLU A 328 25.15 -28.91 -0.78
N ALA A 329 24.77 -27.76 -1.37
CA ALA A 329 25.60 -27.02 -2.30
C ALA A 329 26.94 -26.60 -1.68
N LEU A 330 26.90 -26.03 -0.47
CA LEU A 330 28.08 -25.63 0.27
C LEU A 330 28.98 -26.82 0.60
N ARG A 331 28.39 -27.95 1.02
CA ARG A 331 29.16 -29.17 1.29
C ARG A 331 29.84 -29.71 0.04
N LEU A 332 29.18 -29.65 -1.13
CA LEU A 332 29.80 -30.04 -2.40
C LEU A 332 31.00 -29.14 -2.73
N TYR A 333 30.84 -27.82 -2.58
CA TYR A 333 31.91 -26.87 -2.84
C TYR A 333 33.10 -27.05 -1.88
N LEU A 334 32.84 -27.20 -0.58
CA LEU A 334 33.89 -27.45 0.43
C LEU A 334 34.64 -28.76 0.15
N ASN A 335 33.93 -29.83 -0.21
CA ASN A 335 34.57 -31.10 -0.58
C ASN A 335 35.45 -30.94 -1.83
N ALA A 336 35.00 -30.19 -2.84
CA ALA A 336 35.80 -29.91 -4.02
C ALA A 336 37.05 -29.09 -3.67
N ALA A 337 36.93 -28.09 -2.79
CA ALA A 337 38.05 -27.28 -2.32
C ALA A 337 39.09 -28.10 -1.54
N VAL A 338 38.65 -29.07 -0.73
CA VAL A 338 39.54 -30.05 -0.08
C VAL A 338 40.24 -30.93 -1.11
N GLN A 339 39.50 -31.47 -2.09
CA GLN A 339 40.05 -32.38 -3.11
C GLN A 339 41.07 -31.70 -4.04
N THR A 340 40.88 -30.41 -4.29
CA THR A 340 41.77 -29.58 -5.12
C THR A 340 42.92 -28.96 -4.33
N GLY A 341 42.91 -29.08 -3.00
CA GLY A 341 43.98 -28.62 -2.10
C GLY A 341 43.93 -27.13 -1.73
N TYR A 342 42.84 -26.44 -2.07
CA TYR A 342 42.62 -25.06 -1.60
C TYR A 342 42.27 -24.98 -0.11
N ILE A 343 41.65 -26.04 0.42
CA ILE A 343 41.60 -26.28 1.86
C ILE A 343 42.68 -27.31 2.19
N ASP A 344 43.71 -26.86 2.90
CA ASP A 344 44.84 -27.70 3.26
C ASP A 344 44.55 -28.47 4.55
N VAL A 345 44.36 -29.79 4.42
CA VAL A 345 44.02 -30.69 5.52
C VAL A 345 45.19 -30.92 6.50
N GLU A 346 46.42 -30.57 6.13
CA GLU A 346 47.60 -30.67 7.00
C GLU A 346 47.81 -29.39 7.84
N ARG A 347 47.11 -28.31 7.49
CA ARG A 347 47.19 -27.01 8.16
C ARG A 347 46.08 -26.81 9.18
N ALA A 348 46.42 -26.09 10.24
CA ALA A 348 45.49 -25.73 11.31
C ALA A 348 45.00 -24.28 11.25
N ASP A 349 45.47 -23.52 10.25
CA ASP A 349 45.22 -22.09 10.07
C ASP A 349 44.39 -21.80 8.82
N ASN A 350 43.56 -22.75 8.38
CA ASN A 350 42.55 -22.46 7.36
C ASN A 350 41.55 -21.43 7.91
N ALA A 351 41.15 -20.47 7.08
CA ALA A 351 40.17 -19.46 7.45
C ALA A 351 39.06 -19.46 6.42
N VAL A 352 37.83 -19.37 6.90
CA VAL A 352 36.65 -19.21 6.06
C VAL A 352 35.90 -17.98 6.51
N MET A 353 35.63 -17.08 5.57
CA MET A 353 34.77 -15.93 5.80
C MET A 353 33.40 -16.20 5.20
N ILE A 354 32.36 -15.86 5.93
CA ILE A 354 30.98 -15.92 5.45
C ILE A 354 30.31 -14.56 5.57
N GLN A 355 29.38 -14.29 4.67
CA GLN A 355 28.55 -13.11 4.68
C GLN A 355 27.21 -13.45 4.07
N ASN A 356 26.12 -12.95 4.63
CA ASN A 356 24.82 -12.97 3.99
C ASN A 356 24.22 -11.57 3.95
N ALA A 357 23.17 -11.42 3.16
CA ALA A 357 22.33 -10.24 3.12
C ALA A 357 20.92 -10.66 2.68
N GLY A 358 19.91 -10.30 3.48
CA GLY A 358 18.51 -10.57 3.16
C GLY A 358 17.63 -9.34 3.43
N ILE A 359 16.35 -9.45 3.09
CA ILE A 359 15.35 -8.42 3.43
C ILE A 359 14.89 -8.59 4.90
N ASN A 360 14.95 -9.81 5.43
CA ASN A 360 14.57 -10.13 6.81
C ASN A 360 15.82 -10.35 7.69
N GLN A 361 16.09 -9.44 8.62
CA GLN A 361 17.24 -9.50 9.53
C GLN A 361 17.19 -10.70 10.50
N GLU A 362 16.00 -11.11 10.95
CA GLU A 362 15.88 -12.29 11.83
C GLU A 362 16.21 -13.58 11.06
N LEU A 363 15.71 -13.69 9.83
CA LEU A 363 16.04 -14.78 8.91
C LEU A 363 17.54 -14.78 8.58
N GLU A 364 18.12 -13.62 8.32
CA GLU A 364 19.54 -13.43 8.05
C GLU A 364 20.40 -13.94 9.22
N ASN A 365 20.10 -13.50 10.44
CA ASN A 365 20.81 -13.93 11.65
C ASN A 365 20.65 -15.45 11.89
N ALA A 366 19.44 -15.99 11.71
CA ALA A 366 19.18 -17.41 11.87
C ALA A 366 19.95 -18.25 10.84
N PHE A 367 19.92 -17.83 9.57
CA PHE A 367 20.66 -18.44 8.48
C PHE A 367 22.18 -18.38 8.74
N MET A 368 22.67 -17.26 9.25
CA MET A 368 24.09 -17.08 9.49
C MET A 368 24.60 -18.03 10.59
N ASN A 369 23.89 -18.08 11.72
CA ASN A 369 24.19 -19.00 12.82
C ASN A 369 24.16 -20.47 12.38
N GLN A 370 23.16 -20.86 11.57
CA GLN A 370 23.06 -22.22 11.04
C GLN A 370 24.23 -22.56 10.13
N THR A 371 24.60 -21.64 9.23
CA THR A 371 25.68 -21.83 8.28
C THR A 371 27.03 -21.92 8.98
N GLN A 372 27.29 -21.03 9.94
CA GLN A 372 28.51 -21.06 10.75
C GLN A 372 28.63 -22.41 11.49
N THR A 373 27.55 -22.87 12.13
CA THR A 373 27.50 -24.17 12.81
C THR A 373 27.76 -25.33 11.84
N MET A 374 27.12 -25.30 10.67
CA MET A 374 27.29 -26.32 9.63
C MET A 374 28.74 -26.41 9.15
N MET A 375 29.39 -25.28 8.89
CA MET A 375 30.77 -25.24 8.42
C MET A 375 31.75 -25.68 9.51
N GLN A 376 31.56 -25.23 10.75
CA GLN A 376 32.35 -25.70 11.90
C GLN A 376 32.24 -27.22 12.06
N ASN A 377 31.03 -27.78 11.94
CA ASN A 377 30.81 -29.23 11.96
C ASN A 377 31.52 -29.92 10.79
N PHE A 378 31.43 -29.39 9.57
CA PHE A 378 32.14 -29.94 8.41
C PHE A 378 33.65 -30.05 8.67
N PHE A 379 34.28 -28.98 9.17
CA PHE A 379 35.72 -28.99 9.45
C PHE A 379 36.07 -29.94 10.58
N TYR A 380 35.27 -29.98 11.64
CA TYR A 380 35.44 -30.90 12.76
C TYR A 380 35.34 -32.37 12.32
N GLU A 381 34.31 -32.72 11.55
CA GLU A 381 34.06 -34.09 11.05
C GLU A 381 35.16 -34.57 10.10
N ASN A 382 35.77 -33.65 9.35
CA ASN A 382 36.86 -33.96 8.42
C ASN A 382 38.26 -33.80 9.07
N ALA A 383 38.33 -33.50 10.37
CA ALA A 383 39.58 -33.26 11.10
C ALA A 383 40.47 -32.17 10.48
N ILE A 384 39.86 -31.13 9.91
CA ILE A 384 40.53 -29.98 9.29
C ILE A 384 40.57 -28.85 10.31
N GLY A 385 41.75 -28.28 10.55
CA GLY A 385 41.86 -27.10 11.41
C GLY A 385 41.48 -25.84 10.63
N ALA A 386 40.28 -25.33 10.89
CA ALA A 386 39.76 -24.12 10.27
C ALA A 386 38.99 -23.25 11.28
N VAL A 387 38.97 -21.94 11.04
CA VAL A 387 38.11 -20.99 11.75
C VAL A 387 37.09 -20.42 10.77
N VAL A 388 35.83 -20.34 11.19
CA VAL A 388 34.73 -19.73 10.43
C VAL A 388 34.40 -18.39 11.07
N MET A 389 34.52 -17.31 10.30
CA MET A 389 34.35 -15.91 10.74
C MET A 389 33.33 -15.20 9.87
N GLU A 390 32.65 -14.21 10.44
CA GLU A 390 31.73 -13.35 9.70
C GLU A 390 32.50 -12.16 9.13
N LYS A 391 32.31 -11.85 7.85
CA LYS A 391 33.15 -10.87 7.14
C LYS A 391 33.04 -9.46 7.73
N HIS A 392 31.85 -9.06 8.17
CA HIS A 392 31.62 -7.74 8.75
C HIS A 392 32.32 -7.53 10.12
N GLU A 393 32.66 -8.61 10.84
CA GLU A 393 33.40 -8.51 12.11
C GLU A 393 34.88 -8.15 11.91
N ILE A 394 35.41 -8.31 10.70
CA ILE A 394 36.85 -8.24 10.42
C ILE A 394 37.23 -7.27 9.30
N ASP A 395 36.28 -6.86 8.46
CA ASP A 395 36.51 -5.94 7.34
C ASP A 395 36.30 -4.47 7.78
N PRO A 396 37.38 -3.67 7.92
CA PRO A 396 37.27 -2.29 8.42
C PRO A 396 36.52 -1.36 7.48
N GLU A 397 36.47 -1.65 6.17
CA GLU A 397 35.72 -0.83 5.21
C GLU A 397 34.22 -1.07 5.37
N ILE A 398 33.81 -2.31 5.62
CA ILE A 398 32.41 -2.64 5.93
C ILE A 398 31.99 -2.01 7.25
N GLN A 399 32.83 -2.08 8.28
CA GLN A 399 32.56 -1.45 9.58
C GLN A 399 32.42 0.07 9.48
N ALA A 400 33.32 0.73 8.73
CA ALA A 400 33.25 2.17 8.51
C ALA A 400 31.99 2.59 7.75
N LEU A 401 31.56 1.79 6.76
CA LEU A 401 30.34 2.05 5.99
C LEU A 401 29.08 1.88 6.87
N ALA A 402 29.03 0.83 7.68
CA ALA A 402 27.94 0.57 8.61
C ALA A 402 27.79 1.74 9.61
N GLU A 403 28.90 2.21 10.18
CA GLU A 403 28.93 3.36 11.09
C GLU A 403 28.54 4.69 10.42
N GLU A 404 28.95 4.92 9.16
CA GLU A 404 28.66 6.18 8.44
C GLU A 404 27.18 6.33 8.09
N TYR A 405 26.50 5.22 7.76
CA TYR A 405 25.13 5.24 7.23
C TYR A 405 24.08 4.62 8.16
N ASP A 406 24.46 4.24 9.39
CA ASP A 406 23.57 3.62 10.38
C ASP A 406 22.85 2.37 9.82
N ILE A 407 23.59 1.56 9.07
CA ILE A 407 23.13 0.31 8.45
C ILE A 407 23.63 -0.87 9.28
N SER A 408 22.76 -1.86 9.50
CA SER A 408 23.04 -3.04 10.35
C SER A 408 24.04 -3.99 9.74
#